data_AF-A0A074Y869-F1
#
_entry.id   AF-A0A074Y869-F1
#
_cell.length_a   1.000
_cell.length_b   1.000
_cell.length_c   1.000
_cell.angle_alpha   90.00
_cell.angle_beta   90.00
_cell.angle_gamma   90.00
#
_symmetry.space_group_name_H-M   'P 1'
#
loop_
_entity.id
_entity.type
_entity.pdbx_description
1 polymer ?
#
loop_
_entity_poly.entity_id
_entity_poly.type
_entity_poly.pdbx_seq_one_letter_code
_entity_poly.pdbx_strand_id
1 'polypeptide(L)'
;MSKRPRSPSPVKELSDDADHDFWISEKIEDRASIFQAWFSPTMPAKELQKLDQFKDASHRILAWRSPSSQRTLVGNVRTLETGTDDDGERYGGRHVLKVIEEMRVEGAIVVARWYGGVMLGPARFAHIENSARDAIRAWRQKEDSEGQKRRRIEDEDMERASLIVELTDRDQNILVLRKLLEEKTNQIQPHSHAEPKTSSRPSVLAPDYNLMPIDRLRQFDKARDSTVAFLLKKIDEAEKQISLRDAKSPSPILAELPDAVIADQAHLQTSAVLHETQAPDTPGEVEKPVVRAPQKPFEEEESSDDDSSS
;
A
#
# COMPACT_ATOMS: atom_id res chain seq x y z
N MET A 1 -21.90 -32.55 23.29
CA MET A 1 -21.18 -31.43 22.67
C MET A 1 -21.42 -31.49 21.16
N SER A 2 -22.35 -30.69 20.66
CA SER A 2 -22.78 -30.72 19.25
C SER A 2 -21.74 -30.00 18.37
N LYS A 3 -21.18 -30.69 17.38
CA LYS A 3 -20.23 -30.14 16.41
C LYS A 3 -20.95 -29.12 15.51
N ARG A 4 -20.43 -27.90 15.42
CA ARG A 4 -20.93 -26.87 14.49
C ARG A 4 -20.69 -27.32 13.03
N PRO A 5 -21.66 -27.17 12.12
CA PRO A 5 -21.42 -27.43 10.69
C PRO A 5 -20.46 -26.38 10.11
N ARG A 6 -19.50 -26.83 9.31
CA ARG A 6 -18.57 -25.97 8.57
C ARG A 6 -19.33 -25.26 7.44
N SER A 7 -19.11 -23.97 7.28
CA SER A 7 -19.63 -23.19 6.15
C SER A 7 -19.07 -23.74 4.82
N PRO A 8 -19.87 -23.76 3.74
CA PRO A 8 -19.38 -24.17 2.43
C PRO A 8 -18.44 -23.11 1.88
N SER A 9 -17.24 -23.53 1.47
CA SER A 9 -16.28 -22.69 0.74
C SER A 9 -16.85 -22.29 -0.64
N PRO A 10 -16.43 -21.14 -1.20
CA PRO A 10 -16.95 -20.66 -2.48
C PRO A 10 -16.58 -21.64 -3.60
N VAL A 11 -17.57 -22.00 -4.41
CA VAL A 11 -17.40 -22.86 -5.57
C VAL A 11 -16.72 -22.03 -6.66
N LYS A 12 -15.46 -22.36 -6.98
CA LYS A 12 -14.73 -21.74 -8.09
C LYS A 12 -15.31 -22.34 -9.39
N GLU A 13 -16.02 -21.53 -10.16
CA GLU A 13 -16.60 -21.94 -11.43
C GLU A 13 -15.50 -22.28 -12.45
N LEU A 14 -15.72 -23.37 -13.17
CA LEU A 14 -14.81 -23.99 -14.13
C LEU A 14 -14.76 -23.16 -15.42
N SER A 15 -13.75 -22.30 -15.54
CA SER A 15 -13.22 -21.88 -16.84
C SER A 15 -12.13 -22.86 -17.26
N ASP A 16 -12.18 -23.33 -18.51
CA ASP A 16 -11.28 -24.31 -19.17
C ASP A 16 -9.80 -23.88 -19.32
N ASP A 17 -9.32 -22.97 -18.48
CA ASP A 17 -7.89 -22.75 -18.23
C ASP A 17 -7.57 -23.39 -16.89
N ALA A 18 -7.25 -24.69 -16.88
CA ALA A 18 -6.81 -25.35 -15.66
C ALA A 18 -5.62 -24.56 -15.08
N ASP A 19 -5.85 -23.96 -13.91
CA ASP A 19 -4.86 -23.37 -13.01
C ASP A 19 -3.80 -24.43 -12.71
N HIS A 20 -2.85 -24.60 -13.62
CA HIS A 20 -1.66 -25.37 -13.36
C HIS A 20 -0.87 -24.53 -12.36
N ASP A 21 -0.82 -25.00 -11.11
CA ASP A 21 -0.11 -24.36 -9.99
C ASP A 21 1.42 -24.52 -10.15
N PHE A 22 1.89 -24.48 -11.39
CA PHE A 22 3.27 -24.64 -11.77
C PHE A 22 3.63 -23.74 -12.96
N TRP A 23 4.90 -23.37 -13.02
CA TRP A 23 5.49 -22.49 -14.01
C TRP A 23 6.54 -23.25 -14.80
N ILE A 24 6.48 -23.09 -16.11
CA ILE A 24 7.30 -23.83 -17.07
C ILE A 24 8.37 -22.88 -17.58
N SER A 25 9.61 -23.38 -17.72
CA SER A 25 10.67 -22.63 -18.39
C SER A 25 10.50 -22.60 -19.92
N GLU A 26 11.50 -22.14 -20.65
CA GLU A 26 11.63 -22.40 -22.09
C GLU A 26 12.41 -23.70 -22.36
N LYS A 27 12.13 -24.36 -23.50
CA LYS A 27 12.86 -25.56 -23.92
C LYS A 27 14.29 -25.19 -24.29
N ILE A 28 15.25 -25.86 -23.67
CA ILE A 28 16.66 -25.76 -24.04
C ILE A 28 17.03 -27.01 -24.83
N GLU A 29 17.50 -26.83 -26.07
CA GLU A 29 17.93 -27.91 -26.94
C GLU A 29 19.46 -27.90 -27.09
N ASP A 30 20.10 -29.06 -26.90
CA ASP A 30 21.54 -29.23 -27.13
C ASP A 30 21.85 -30.68 -27.53
N ARG A 31 22.49 -30.85 -28.70
CA ARG A 31 22.90 -32.16 -29.25
C ARG A 31 21.77 -33.21 -29.14
N ALA A 32 20.60 -32.85 -29.67
CA ALA A 32 19.36 -33.63 -29.65
C ALA A 32 18.78 -33.93 -28.26
N SER A 33 19.41 -33.47 -27.17
CA SER A 33 18.81 -33.51 -25.84
C SER A 33 17.94 -32.27 -25.62
N ILE A 34 16.81 -32.44 -24.94
CA ILE A 34 15.90 -31.35 -24.58
C ILE A 34 15.83 -31.26 -23.06
N PHE A 35 15.88 -30.05 -22.53
CA PHE A 35 15.71 -29.75 -21.11
C PHE A 35 14.57 -28.76 -20.92
N GLN A 36 13.73 -29.03 -19.93
CA GLN A 36 12.61 -28.17 -19.60
C GLN A 36 12.29 -28.35 -18.11
N ALA A 37 12.00 -27.26 -17.41
CA ALA A 37 11.75 -27.27 -15.98
C ALA A 37 10.34 -26.80 -15.65
N TRP A 38 9.80 -27.36 -14.57
CA TRP A 38 8.52 -27.03 -13.99
C TRP A 38 8.71 -26.73 -12.51
N PHE A 39 8.36 -25.53 -12.10
CA PHE A 39 8.44 -25.07 -10.72
C PHE A 39 7.05 -24.90 -10.14
N SER A 40 6.83 -25.34 -8.90
CA SER A 40 5.60 -25.08 -8.15
C SER A 40 5.92 -24.69 -6.70
N PRO A 41 5.38 -23.56 -6.19
CA PRO A 41 5.57 -23.15 -4.81
C PRO A 41 4.70 -23.97 -3.83
N THR A 42 3.64 -24.61 -4.30
CA THR A 42 2.56 -25.20 -3.49
C THR A 42 2.40 -26.71 -3.72
N MET A 43 2.71 -27.21 -4.91
CA MET A 43 2.50 -28.62 -5.25
C MET A 43 3.54 -29.51 -4.55
N PRO A 44 3.11 -30.67 -3.99
CA PRO A 44 4.03 -31.64 -3.40
C PRO A 44 5.06 -32.14 -4.42
N ALA A 45 6.32 -32.23 -3.98
CA ALA A 45 7.46 -32.60 -4.83
C ALA A 45 7.25 -33.91 -5.62
N LYS A 46 6.73 -34.96 -4.97
CA LYS A 46 6.48 -36.27 -5.60
C LYS A 46 5.30 -36.26 -6.58
N GLU A 47 4.35 -35.35 -6.41
CA GLU A 47 3.21 -35.20 -7.32
C GLU A 47 3.67 -34.50 -8.59
N LEU A 48 4.44 -33.42 -8.44
CA LEU A 48 5.07 -32.70 -9.55
C LEU A 48 5.94 -33.62 -10.43
N GLN A 49 6.71 -34.54 -9.82
CA GLN A 49 7.57 -35.48 -10.56
C GLN A 49 6.79 -36.55 -11.34
N LYS A 50 5.54 -36.82 -10.98
CA LYS A 50 4.68 -37.85 -11.60
C LYS A 50 3.78 -37.30 -12.69
N LEU A 51 3.90 -36.01 -13.01
CA LEU A 51 3.14 -35.36 -14.05
C LEU A 51 3.25 -36.07 -15.40
N ASP A 52 2.11 -36.15 -16.08
CA ASP A 52 1.96 -36.85 -17.37
C ASP A 52 2.84 -36.24 -18.47
N GLN A 53 3.15 -34.95 -18.35
CA GLN A 53 3.99 -34.18 -19.26
C GLN A 53 5.43 -34.72 -19.35
N PHE A 54 5.90 -35.48 -18.36
CA PHE A 54 7.26 -36.04 -18.33
C PHE A 54 7.30 -37.55 -18.48
N LYS A 55 6.19 -38.21 -18.82
CA LYS A 55 6.13 -39.67 -18.96
C LYS A 55 7.18 -40.22 -19.93
N ASP A 56 7.42 -39.48 -21.01
CA ASP A 56 8.39 -39.86 -22.05
C ASP A 56 9.79 -39.28 -21.80
N ALA A 57 9.99 -38.56 -20.69
CA ALA A 57 11.30 -38.01 -20.35
C ALA A 57 12.24 -39.14 -19.89
N SER A 58 13.51 -39.04 -20.28
CA SER A 58 14.53 -40.00 -19.88
C SER A 58 14.90 -39.86 -18.41
N HIS A 59 14.87 -38.63 -17.89
CA HIS A 59 15.16 -38.30 -16.49
C HIS A 59 14.23 -37.17 -16.01
N ARG A 60 13.70 -37.30 -14.79
CA ARG A 60 12.87 -36.30 -14.11
C ARG A 60 13.52 -35.91 -12.79
N ILE A 61 14.46 -34.98 -12.91
CA ILE A 61 15.30 -34.52 -11.82
C ILE A 61 14.47 -33.64 -10.91
N LEU A 62 14.27 -34.05 -9.66
CA LEU A 62 13.45 -33.36 -8.69
C LEU A 62 14.34 -32.71 -7.62
N ALA A 63 14.00 -31.49 -7.21
CA ALA A 63 14.45 -30.92 -5.95
C ALA A 63 13.35 -30.10 -5.30
N TRP A 64 13.39 -29.96 -3.98
CA TRP A 64 12.42 -29.13 -3.26
C TRP A 64 13.04 -28.48 -2.02
N ARG A 65 12.41 -27.39 -1.60
CA ARG A 65 12.69 -26.67 -0.36
C ARG A 65 11.37 -26.21 0.23
N SER A 66 11.00 -26.74 1.39
CA SER A 66 9.72 -26.43 2.04
C SER A 66 9.91 -26.08 3.51
N PRO A 67 9.00 -25.29 4.11
CA PRO A 67 9.00 -25.08 5.55
C PRO A 67 8.93 -26.41 6.30
N SER A 68 9.85 -26.59 7.24
CA SER A 68 9.82 -27.76 8.12
C SER A 68 8.58 -27.69 9.02
N SER A 69 7.96 -28.83 9.26
CA SER A 69 6.89 -28.97 10.25
C SER A 69 7.41 -28.86 11.69
N GLN A 70 8.73 -28.91 11.90
CA GLN A 70 9.34 -28.80 13.22
C GLN A 70 9.39 -27.33 13.66
N ARG A 71 8.73 -27.01 14.77
CA ARG A 71 8.87 -25.70 15.42
C ARG A 71 10.15 -25.71 16.25
N THR A 72 11.08 -24.81 15.95
CA THR A 72 12.26 -24.57 16.78
C THR A 72 11.83 -24.03 18.14
N LEU A 73 12.49 -24.51 19.21
CA LEU A 73 12.28 -24.02 20.57
C LEU A 73 12.94 -22.63 20.81
N VAL A 74 13.80 -22.18 19.90
CA VAL A 74 14.58 -20.95 20.01
C VAL A 74 14.34 -20.07 18.79
N GLY A 75 13.64 -18.96 18.98
CA GLY A 75 13.42 -17.92 17.97
C GLY A 75 12.35 -18.24 16.93
N ASN A 76 11.76 -17.19 16.34
CA ASN A 76 10.71 -17.29 15.31
C ASN A 76 11.27 -17.65 13.92
N VAL A 77 12.41 -18.35 13.87
CA VAL A 77 13.11 -18.71 12.62
C VAL A 77 12.50 -19.99 12.06
N ARG A 78 11.93 -19.92 10.87
CA ARG A 78 11.41 -21.09 10.15
C ARG A 78 12.58 -21.94 9.65
N THR A 79 12.71 -23.16 10.16
CA THR A 79 13.61 -24.17 9.57
C THR A 79 13.04 -24.61 8.23
N LEU A 80 13.90 -24.78 7.23
CA LEU A 80 13.53 -25.27 5.91
C LEU A 80 14.07 -26.68 5.73
N GLU A 81 13.24 -27.57 5.21
CA GLU A 81 13.60 -28.92 4.80
C GLU A 81 13.87 -28.93 3.30
N THR A 82 14.96 -29.56 2.89
CA THR A 82 15.36 -29.69 1.48
C THR A 82 15.46 -31.16 1.10
N GLY A 83 15.27 -31.46 -0.18
CA GLY A 83 15.48 -32.80 -0.70
C GLY A 83 15.61 -32.83 -2.22
N THR A 84 16.12 -33.95 -2.72
CA THR A 84 16.46 -34.15 -4.13
C THR A 84 16.20 -35.58 -4.56
N ASP A 85 15.91 -35.76 -5.84
CA ASP A 85 15.91 -37.06 -6.53
C ASP A 85 16.49 -36.87 -7.94
N ASP A 86 17.53 -37.63 -8.26
CA ASP A 86 18.27 -37.52 -9.52
C ASP A 86 17.55 -38.23 -10.69
N ASP A 87 16.64 -39.17 -10.43
CA ASP A 87 15.97 -40.01 -11.45
C ASP A 87 16.92 -40.55 -12.55
N GLY A 88 18.07 -41.07 -12.14
CA GLY A 88 19.10 -41.63 -13.03
C GLY A 88 20.09 -40.61 -13.62
N GLU A 89 19.81 -39.31 -13.55
CA GLU A 89 20.73 -38.24 -13.93
C GLU A 89 21.64 -37.88 -12.75
N ARG A 90 22.71 -38.67 -12.56
CA ARG A 90 23.61 -38.50 -11.40
C ARG A 90 24.04 -37.06 -11.19
N TYR A 91 23.91 -36.60 -9.95
CA TYR A 91 24.21 -35.25 -9.45
C TYR A 91 23.23 -34.16 -9.87
N GLY A 92 22.26 -34.45 -10.76
CA GLY A 92 21.32 -33.46 -11.27
C GLY A 92 20.51 -32.77 -10.16
N GLY A 93 19.98 -33.54 -9.22
CA GLY A 93 19.13 -33.04 -8.14
C GLY A 93 19.85 -32.04 -7.24
N ARG A 94 21.14 -32.24 -6.98
CA ARG A 94 21.94 -31.26 -6.21
C ARG A 94 22.12 -29.94 -6.96
N HIS A 95 22.34 -29.97 -8.28
CA HIS A 95 22.42 -28.76 -9.09
C HIS A 95 21.10 -27.99 -9.08
N VAL A 96 19.98 -28.70 -9.17
CA VAL A 96 18.65 -28.10 -9.08
C VAL A 96 18.38 -27.52 -7.69
N LEU A 97 18.73 -28.24 -6.61
CA LEU A 97 18.57 -27.73 -5.24
C LEU A 97 19.37 -26.46 -5.00
N LYS A 98 20.62 -26.42 -5.48
CA LYS A 98 21.47 -25.23 -5.43
C LYS A 98 20.76 -24.01 -6.04
N VAL A 99 20.08 -24.19 -7.17
CA VAL A 99 19.31 -23.10 -7.82
C VAL A 99 18.16 -22.59 -6.94
N ILE A 100 17.41 -23.49 -6.31
CA ILE A 100 16.33 -23.13 -5.37
C ILE A 100 16.89 -22.34 -4.17
N GLU A 101 18.03 -22.77 -3.63
CA GLU A 101 18.71 -22.13 -2.51
C GLU A 101 19.23 -20.73 -2.87
N GLU A 102 19.95 -20.62 -3.98
CA GLU A 102 20.51 -19.36 -4.51
C GLU A 102 19.42 -18.32 -4.76
N MET A 103 18.31 -18.73 -5.37
CA MET A 103 17.18 -17.84 -5.66
C MET A 103 16.23 -17.64 -4.48
N ARG A 104 16.52 -18.28 -3.33
CA ARG A 104 15.78 -18.13 -2.07
C ARG A 104 14.27 -18.32 -2.26
N VAL A 105 13.89 -19.38 -2.99
CA VAL A 105 12.48 -19.75 -3.17
C VAL A 105 12.14 -21.01 -2.38
N GLU A 106 10.87 -21.11 -2.01
CA GLU A 106 10.28 -22.30 -1.42
C GLU A 106 9.36 -22.94 -2.48
N GLY A 107 9.33 -24.26 -2.54
CA GLY A 107 8.60 -25.02 -3.54
C GLY A 107 9.34 -26.27 -4.00
N ALA A 108 8.74 -26.95 -4.98
CA ALA A 108 9.32 -28.07 -5.69
C ALA A 108 9.60 -27.70 -7.14
N ILE A 109 10.63 -28.29 -7.72
CA ILE A 109 10.95 -28.14 -9.13
C ILE A 109 11.35 -29.47 -9.74
N VAL A 110 10.87 -29.72 -10.95
CA VAL A 110 11.24 -30.89 -11.76
C VAL A 110 11.88 -30.40 -13.04
N VAL A 111 13.09 -30.86 -13.33
CA VAL A 111 13.75 -30.68 -14.61
C VAL A 111 13.67 -31.99 -15.38
N ALA A 112 12.88 -31.99 -16.44
CA ALA A 112 12.78 -33.11 -17.35
C ALA A 112 13.88 -33.02 -18.41
N ARG A 113 14.56 -34.14 -18.65
CA ARG A 113 15.52 -34.29 -19.74
C ARG A 113 15.04 -35.39 -20.68
N TRP A 114 14.93 -35.08 -21.96
CA TRP A 114 14.80 -36.07 -23.04
C TRP A 114 16.18 -36.28 -23.67
N TYR A 115 16.74 -37.48 -23.52
CA TYR A 115 18.08 -37.78 -23.99
C TYR A 115 18.10 -38.06 -25.51
N GLY A 116 18.90 -37.29 -26.25
CA GLY A 116 19.01 -37.40 -27.71
C GLY A 116 20.05 -38.38 -28.25
N GLY A 117 20.68 -39.20 -27.39
CA GLY A 117 21.71 -40.15 -27.82
C GLY A 117 23.16 -39.65 -27.73
N VAL A 118 23.39 -38.36 -27.44
CA VAL A 118 24.74 -37.77 -27.32
C VAL A 118 25.07 -37.42 -25.86
N MET A 119 26.22 -37.86 -25.36
CA MET A 119 26.67 -37.51 -24.01
C MET A 119 27.14 -36.05 -23.95
N LEU A 120 26.43 -35.23 -23.16
CA LEU A 120 26.76 -33.81 -22.96
C LEU A 120 27.88 -33.58 -21.93
N GLY A 121 28.25 -34.59 -21.14
CA GLY A 121 29.24 -34.43 -20.07
C GLY A 121 28.78 -33.41 -19.03
N PRO A 122 29.68 -32.54 -18.52
CA PRO A 122 29.32 -31.49 -17.55
C PRO A 122 28.37 -30.41 -18.09
N ALA A 123 28.31 -30.20 -19.41
CA ALA A 123 27.49 -29.14 -20.02
C ALA A 123 26.00 -29.29 -19.71
N ARG A 124 25.52 -30.53 -19.51
CA ARG A 124 24.12 -30.80 -19.14
C ARG A 124 23.70 -30.13 -17.84
N PHE A 125 24.62 -29.98 -16.88
CA PHE A 125 24.31 -29.36 -15.60
C PHE A 125 24.02 -27.87 -15.75
N ALA A 126 24.68 -27.19 -16.68
CA ALA A 126 24.36 -25.81 -16.99
C ALA A 126 22.92 -25.68 -17.55
N HIS A 127 22.50 -26.59 -18.43
CA HIS A 127 21.12 -26.59 -18.97
C HIS A 127 20.09 -26.92 -17.89
N ILE A 128 20.40 -27.87 -17.01
CA ILE A 128 19.57 -28.21 -15.85
C ILE A 128 19.38 -26.98 -14.94
N GLU A 129 20.48 -26.30 -14.59
CA GLU A 129 20.38 -25.12 -13.74
C GLU A 129 19.68 -23.95 -14.43
N ASN A 130 19.96 -23.70 -15.71
CA ASN A 130 19.36 -22.58 -16.45
C ASN A 130 17.85 -22.78 -16.64
N SER A 131 17.43 -23.97 -17.07
CA SER A 131 16.00 -24.28 -17.17
C SER A 131 15.30 -24.13 -15.82
N ALA A 132 15.92 -24.57 -14.71
CA ALA A 132 15.40 -24.36 -13.37
C ALA A 132 15.27 -22.88 -13.00
N ARG A 133 16.29 -22.06 -13.30
CA ARG A 133 16.27 -20.61 -13.08
C ARG A 133 15.13 -19.94 -13.83
N ASP A 134 14.91 -20.34 -15.08
CA ASP A 134 13.91 -19.72 -15.93
C ASP A 134 12.47 -20.04 -15.50
N ALA A 135 12.20 -21.27 -15.04
CA ALA A 135 10.88 -21.62 -14.49
C ALA A 135 10.52 -20.78 -13.25
N ILE A 136 11.49 -20.56 -12.35
CA ILE A 136 11.28 -19.73 -11.16
C ILE A 136 11.16 -18.25 -11.52
N ARG A 137 11.89 -17.76 -12.53
CA ARG A 137 11.73 -16.39 -13.04
C ARG A 137 10.33 -16.16 -13.61
N ALA A 138 9.79 -17.12 -14.36
CA ALA A 138 8.43 -17.05 -14.88
C ALA A 138 7.40 -16.95 -13.75
N TRP A 139 7.59 -17.68 -12.65
CA TRP A 139 6.77 -17.56 -11.45
C TRP A 139 6.84 -16.16 -10.83
N ARG A 140 8.05 -15.65 -10.56
CA ARG A 140 8.25 -14.34 -9.92
C ARG A 140 7.62 -13.21 -10.72
N GLN A 141 7.77 -13.21 -12.04
CA GLN A 141 7.17 -12.19 -12.91
C GLN A 141 5.64 -12.15 -12.79
N LYS A 142 4.99 -13.32 -12.71
CA LYS A 142 3.54 -13.40 -12.49
C LYS A 142 3.16 -12.86 -11.10
N GLU A 143 3.85 -13.31 -10.05
CA GLU A 143 3.61 -12.85 -8.68
C GLU A 143 3.77 -11.33 -8.51
N ASP A 144 4.83 -10.75 -9.09
CA ASP A 144 5.06 -9.30 -9.07
C ASP A 144 3.97 -8.54 -9.83
N SER A 145 3.53 -9.06 -10.98
CA SER A 145 2.46 -8.45 -11.78
C SER A 145 1.10 -8.49 -11.06
N GLU A 146 0.78 -9.59 -10.37
CA GLU A 146 -0.43 -9.73 -9.57
C GLU A 146 -0.36 -8.84 -8.33
N GLY A 147 0.80 -8.78 -7.67
CA GLY A 147 1.05 -7.87 -6.56
C GLY A 147 0.84 -6.41 -6.96
N GLN A 148 1.33 -6.01 -8.14
CA GLN A 148 1.13 -4.66 -8.66
C GLN A 148 -0.35 -4.38 -8.99
N LYS A 149 -1.07 -5.34 -9.59
CA LYS A 149 -2.51 -5.19 -9.84
C LYS A 149 -3.30 -5.05 -8.55
N ARG A 150 -3.00 -5.86 -7.53
CA ARG A 150 -3.65 -5.78 -6.22
C ARG A 150 -3.43 -4.43 -5.55
N ARG A 151 -2.20 -3.92 -5.56
CA ARG A 151 -1.89 -2.58 -5.04
C ARG A 151 -2.63 -1.48 -5.79
N ARG A 152 -2.70 -1.54 -7.13
CA ARG A 152 -3.47 -0.56 -7.92
C ARG A 152 -4.96 -0.58 -7.56
N ILE A 153 -5.55 -1.76 -7.39
CA ILE A 153 -6.96 -1.88 -6.99
C ILE A 153 -7.15 -1.32 -5.58
N GLU A 154 -6.26 -1.62 -4.64
CA GLU A 154 -6.31 -1.09 -3.28
C GLU A 154 -6.17 0.44 -3.26
N ASP A 155 -5.25 0.99 -4.04
CA ASP A 155 -5.07 2.44 -4.21
C ASP A 155 -6.33 3.09 -4.84
N GLU A 156 -6.93 2.47 -5.86
CA GLU A 156 -8.18 2.93 -6.48
C GLU A 156 -9.37 2.87 -5.50
N ASP A 157 -9.47 1.82 -4.70
CA ASP A 157 -10.51 1.68 -3.68
C ASP A 157 -10.34 2.71 -2.55
N MET A 158 -9.10 2.98 -2.13
CA MET A 158 -8.79 4.04 -1.16
C MET A 158 -9.14 5.42 -1.72
N GLU A 159 -8.75 5.72 -2.96
CA GLU A 159 -9.08 7.00 -3.61
C GLU A 159 -10.59 7.16 -3.76
N ARG A 160 -11.30 6.11 -4.18
CA ARG A 160 -12.76 6.09 -4.27
C ARG A 160 -13.40 6.40 -2.92
N ALA A 161 -12.94 5.77 -1.85
CA ALA A 161 -13.45 6.01 -0.51
C ALA A 161 -13.22 7.47 -0.06
N SER A 162 -12.04 8.04 -0.33
CA SER A 162 -11.72 9.44 -0.06
C SER A 162 -12.67 10.38 -0.80
N LEU A 163 -12.81 10.20 -2.12
CA LEU A 163 -13.67 11.05 -2.95
C LEU A 163 -15.13 11.03 -2.51
N ILE A 164 -15.65 9.88 -2.07
CA ILE A 164 -17.02 9.80 -1.55
C ILE A 164 -17.19 10.70 -0.32
N VAL A 165 -16.26 10.62 0.64
CA VAL A 165 -16.32 11.44 1.86
C VAL A 165 -16.21 12.92 1.50
N GLU A 166 -15.21 13.30 0.71
CA GLU A 166 -14.98 14.70 0.39
C GLU A 166 -16.12 15.31 -0.45
N LEU A 167 -16.75 14.53 -1.33
CA LEU A 167 -17.93 14.96 -2.08
C LEU A 167 -19.13 15.23 -1.17
N THR A 168 -19.34 14.37 -0.17
CA THR A 168 -20.42 14.60 0.81
C THR A 168 -20.18 15.87 1.62
N ASP A 169 -18.95 16.13 2.04
CA ASP A 169 -18.58 17.35 2.78
C ASP A 169 -18.73 18.61 1.92
N ARG A 170 -18.31 18.55 0.65
CA ARG A 170 -18.49 19.68 -0.29
C ARG A 170 -19.95 19.99 -0.55
N ASP A 171 -20.81 18.98 -0.69
CA ASP A 171 -22.24 19.22 -0.85
C ASP A 171 -22.85 19.90 0.38
N GLN A 172 -22.43 19.50 1.60
CA GLN A 172 -22.82 20.20 2.84
C GLN A 172 -22.34 21.66 2.84
N ASN A 173 -21.09 21.91 2.46
CA ASN A 173 -20.54 23.27 2.35
C ASN A 173 -21.31 24.11 1.32
N ILE A 174 -21.64 23.55 0.16
CA ILE A 174 -22.43 24.25 -0.87
C ILE A 174 -23.81 24.64 -0.31
N LEU A 175 -24.46 23.77 0.48
CA LEU A 175 -25.75 24.10 1.11
C LEU A 175 -25.62 25.26 2.09
N VAL A 176 -24.59 25.25 2.95
CA VAL A 176 -24.34 26.35 3.90
C VAL A 176 -24.02 27.66 3.17
N LEU A 177 -23.13 27.63 2.19
CA LEU A 177 -22.73 28.82 1.43
C LEU A 177 -23.89 29.43 0.64
N ARG A 178 -24.77 28.61 0.06
CA ARG A 178 -25.98 29.12 -0.61
C ARG A 178 -26.90 29.83 0.37
N LYS A 179 -27.11 29.25 1.55
CA LYS A 179 -27.93 29.87 2.61
C LYS A 179 -27.36 31.21 3.08
N LEU A 180 -26.04 31.27 3.30
CA LEU A 180 -25.36 32.52 3.68
C LEU A 180 -25.45 33.57 2.56
N LEU A 181 -25.28 33.17 1.31
CA LEU A 181 -25.42 34.08 0.17
C LEU A 181 -26.84 34.65 0.09
N GLU A 182 -27.88 33.83 0.27
CA GLU A 182 -29.27 34.29 0.33
C GLU A 182 -29.48 35.31 1.44
N GLU A 183 -29.00 35.04 2.66
CA GLU A 183 -29.09 35.96 3.80
C GLU A 183 -28.39 37.30 3.53
N LYS A 184 -27.17 37.27 2.99
CA LYS A 184 -26.40 38.48 2.63
C LYS A 184 -27.07 39.25 1.50
N THR A 185 -27.61 38.57 0.49
CA THR A 185 -28.34 39.25 -0.59
C THR A 185 -29.62 39.93 -0.10
N ASN A 186 -30.34 39.31 0.83
CA ASN A 186 -31.53 39.90 1.46
C ASN A 186 -31.19 41.15 2.30
N GLN A 187 -30.01 41.18 2.95
CA GLN A 187 -29.54 42.38 3.66
C GLN A 187 -29.23 43.55 2.71
N ILE A 188 -28.72 43.27 1.51
CA ILE A 188 -28.44 44.30 0.50
C ILE A 188 -29.73 44.84 -0.14
N GLN A 189 -30.80 44.03 -0.28
CA GLN A 189 -32.07 44.45 -0.88
C GLN A 189 -33.30 43.93 -0.11
N PRO A 190 -33.81 44.65 0.92
CA PRO A 190 -34.96 44.21 1.70
C PRO A 190 -36.34 44.41 1.04
N HIS A 191 -36.42 45.12 -0.12
CA HIS A 191 -37.70 45.49 -0.76
C HIS A 191 -37.72 45.35 -2.29
N SER A 192 -37.08 44.32 -2.86
CA SER A 192 -37.48 43.86 -4.18
C SER A 192 -38.43 42.68 -4.02
N HIS A 193 -39.74 42.93 -4.15
CA HIS A 193 -40.67 41.88 -4.58
C HIS A 193 -40.29 41.49 -6.01
N ALA A 194 -39.23 40.68 -6.14
CA ALA A 194 -39.02 39.89 -7.33
C ALA A 194 -39.91 38.66 -7.17
N GLU A 195 -40.95 38.58 -8.01
CA GLU A 195 -41.66 37.34 -8.24
C GLU A 195 -40.66 36.18 -8.37
N PRO A 196 -40.99 34.98 -7.86
CA PRO A 196 -40.14 33.82 -8.03
C PRO A 196 -40.06 33.53 -9.53
N LYS A 197 -39.02 34.04 -10.20
CA LYS A 197 -38.62 33.53 -11.51
C LYS A 197 -38.20 32.10 -11.27
N THR A 198 -39.14 31.21 -11.52
CA THR A 198 -38.98 29.77 -11.62
C THR A 198 -38.00 29.47 -12.76
N SER A 199 -36.70 29.68 -12.52
CA SER A 199 -35.70 28.81 -13.12
C SER A 199 -35.75 27.53 -12.30
N SER A 200 -36.76 26.70 -12.60
CA SER A 200 -36.89 25.33 -12.14
C SER A 200 -35.69 24.53 -12.67
N ARG A 201 -34.52 24.70 -12.07
CA ARG A 201 -33.53 23.64 -12.09
C ARG A 201 -33.96 22.70 -10.97
N PRO A 202 -34.43 21.49 -11.28
CA PRO A 202 -34.92 20.58 -10.26
C PRO A 202 -33.85 20.46 -9.18
N SER A 203 -34.28 20.46 -7.91
CA SER A 203 -33.43 20.07 -6.79
C SER A 203 -32.98 18.64 -7.06
N VAL A 204 -31.87 18.48 -7.79
CA VAL A 204 -31.32 17.16 -8.07
C VAL A 204 -30.96 16.62 -6.69
N LEU A 205 -31.74 15.64 -6.23
CA LEU A 205 -31.44 14.84 -5.05
C LEU A 205 -29.94 14.53 -5.06
N ALA A 206 -29.27 14.75 -3.93
CA ALA A 206 -27.84 14.54 -3.81
C ALA A 206 -27.47 13.19 -4.46
N PRO A 207 -26.58 13.16 -5.47
CA PRO A 207 -26.26 11.92 -6.16
C PRO A 207 -25.67 10.92 -5.17
N ASP A 208 -26.08 9.64 -5.25
CA ASP A 208 -25.47 8.59 -4.43
C ASP A 208 -24.08 8.25 -4.97
N TYR A 209 -23.05 8.75 -4.28
CA TYR A 209 -21.65 8.60 -4.65
C TYR A 209 -21.14 7.17 -4.51
N ASN A 210 -21.78 6.34 -3.67
CA ASN A 210 -21.33 4.95 -3.44
C ASN A 210 -21.44 4.07 -4.69
N LEU A 211 -22.42 4.35 -5.56
CA LEU A 211 -22.70 3.55 -6.76
C LEU A 211 -21.91 4.02 -8.00
N MET A 212 -21.09 5.06 -7.88
CA MET A 212 -20.41 5.67 -9.03
C MET A 212 -19.00 5.13 -9.28
N PRO A 213 -18.58 4.99 -10.55
CA PRO A 213 -17.19 4.73 -10.91
C PRO A 213 -16.26 5.88 -10.50
N ILE A 214 -14.99 5.56 -10.23
CA ILE A 214 -13.96 6.51 -9.76
C ILE A 214 -13.81 7.73 -10.68
N ASP A 215 -13.83 7.54 -12.00
CA ASP A 215 -13.72 8.65 -12.96
C ASP A 215 -14.88 9.64 -12.85
N ARG A 216 -16.08 9.12 -12.56
CA ARG A 216 -17.26 9.97 -12.37
C ARG A 216 -17.17 10.73 -11.07
N LEU A 217 -16.66 10.09 -10.01
CA LEU A 217 -16.41 10.76 -8.72
C LEU A 217 -15.39 11.90 -8.88
N ARG A 218 -14.27 11.69 -9.58
CA ARG A 218 -13.28 12.73 -9.90
C ARG A 218 -13.90 13.92 -10.65
N GLN A 219 -14.80 13.66 -11.60
CA GLN A 219 -15.49 14.73 -12.33
C GLN A 219 -16.42 15.53 -11.41
N PHE A 220 -17.17 14.85 -10.55
CA PHE A 220 -18.02 15.51 -9.56
C PHE A 220 -17.19 16.34 -8.60
N ASP A 221 -16.07 15.81 -8.11
CA ASP A 221 -15.17 16.45 -7.17
C ASP A 221 -14.73 17.82 -7.69
N LYS A 222 -14.16 17.83 -8.90
CA LYS A 222 -13.78 19.04 -9.63
C LYS A 222 -14.96 20.00 -9.86
N ALA A 223 -16.14 19.49 -10.18
CA ALA A 223 -17.33 20.31 -10.40
C ALA A 223 -17.84 20.95 -9.10
N ARG A 224 -17.83 20.22 -7.98
CA ARG A 224 -18.22 20.74 -6.66
C ARG A 224 -17.22 21.77 -6.18
N ASP A 225 -15.92 21.54 -6.33
CA ASP A 225 -14.89 22.52 -6.00
C ASP A 225 -15.06 23.83 -6.75
N SER A 226 -15.32 23.77 -8.06
CA SER A 226 -15.59 24.98 -8.85
C SER A 226 -16.84 25.74 -8.36
N THR A 227 -17.84 25.02 -7.85
CA THR A 227 -19.08 25.60 -7.31
C THR A 227 -18.84 26.27 -5.96
N VAL A 228 -18.08 25.61 -5.07
CA VAL A 228 -17.67 26.18 -3.77
C VAL A 228 -16.88 27.46 -4.00
N ALA A 229 -15.87 27.42 -4.87
CA ALA A 229 -15.06 28.60 -5.21
C ALA A 229 -15.90 29.76 -5.78
N PHE A 230 -16.88 29.45 -6.64
CA PHE A 230 -17.79 30.45 -7.19
C PHE A 230 -18.69 31.09 -6.13
N LEU A 231 -19.23 30.29 -5.20
CA LEU A 231 -20.07 30.79 -4.12
C LEU A 231 -19.28 31.66 -3.14
N LEU A 232 -18.08 31.24 -2.75
CA LEU A 232 -17.18 32.02 -1.90
C LEU A 232 -16.90 33.39 -2.54
N LYS A 233 -16.50 33.42 -3.82
CA LYS A 233 -16.26 34.66 -4.55
C LYS A 233 -17.48 35.59 -4.58
N LYS A 234 -18.68 35.04 -4.68
CA LYS A 234 -19.92 35.84 -4.65
C LYS A 234 -20.24 36.39 -3.26
N ILE A 235 -19.97 35.62 -2.22
CA ILE A 235 -20.11 36.09 -0.84
C ILE A 235 -19.14 37.23 -0.59
N ASP A 236 -17.87 37.10 -1.00
CA ASP A 236 -16.87 38.18 -0.87
C ASP A 236 -17.33 39.47 -1.54
N GLU A 237 -17.89 39.38 -2.75
CA GLU A 237 -18.43 40.53 -3.47
C GLU A 237 -19.65 41.14 -2.75
N ALA A 238 -20.57 40.31 -2.24
CA ALA A 238 -21.72 40.78 -1.46
C ALA A 238 -21.27 41.46 -0.16
N GLU A 239 -20.29 40.90 0.55
CA GLU A 239 -19.73 41.49 1.77
C GLU A 239 -19.04 42.82 1.50
N LYS A 240 -18.29 42.92 0.40
CA LYS A 240 -17.71 44.18 -0.05
C LYS A 240 -18.78 45.23 -0.32
N GLN A 241 -19.92 44.86 -0.92
CA GLN A 241 -21.04 45.78 -1.15
C GLN A 241 -21.73 46.22 0.15
N ILE A 242 -21.90 45.31 1.12
CA ILE A 242 -22.43 45.64 2.45
C ILE A 242 -21.48 46.64 3.13
N SER A 243 -20.18 46.34 3.16
CA SER A 243 -19.17 47.23 3.76
C SER A 243 -19.14 48.62 3.10
N LEU A 244 -19.23 48.69 1.76
CA LEU A 244 -19.32 49.96 1.04
C LEU A 244 -20.61 50.73 1.34
N ARG A 245 -21.73 50.03 1.60
CA ARG A 245 -23.00 50.66 1.97
C ARG A 245 -22.93 51.23 3.38
N ASP A 246 -22.39 50.48 4.32
CA ASP A 246 -22.19 50.92 5.71
C ASP A 246 -21.25 52.13 5.78
N ALA A 247 -20.23 52.18 4.92
CA ALA A 247 -19.31 53.32 4.81
C ALA A 247 -19.94 54.58 4.15
N LYS A 248 -21.01 54.43 3.36
CA LYS A 248 -21.68 55.53 2.62
C LYS A 248 -22.82 56.18 3.40
N SER A 249 -23.17 55.68 4.58
CA SER A 249 -24.07 56.34 5.54
C SER A 249 -23.27 57.06 6.65
N PRO A 250 -22.74 58.27 6.42
CA PRO A 250 -22.28 59.11 7.52
C PRO A 250 -23.49 59.79 8.18
N SER A 251 -23.63 59.62 9.49
CA SER A 251 -24.48 60.48 10.32
C SER A 251 -24.07 61.96 10.15
N PRO A 252 -25.01 62.92 10.08
CA PRO A 252 -24.68 64.33 9.89
C PRO A 252 -24.12 64.94 11.18
N ILE A 253 -23.07 65.75 11.04
CA ILE A 253 -22.48 66.59 12.09
C ILE A 253 -23.01 68.03 11.94
N LEU A 254 -23.50 68.63 13.04
CA LEU A 254 -23.35 70.04 13.51
C LEU A 254 -24.27 70.23 14.76
N ALA A 255 -23.98 70.97 15.84
CA ALA A 255 -23.07 72.10 16.04
C ALA A 255 -22.68 72.33 17.53
N GLU A 256 -21.48 72.91 17.69
CA GLU A 256 -20.85 73.81 18.69
C GLU A 256 -21.50 74.18 20.05
N LEU A 257 -20.71 73.93 21.14
CA LEU A 257 -20.18 74.77 22.28
C LEU A 257 -20.97 76.01 22.81
N PRO A 258 -20.73 76.57 24.05
CA PRO A 258 -19.54 76.44 24.95
C PRO A 258 -19.77 76.38 26.50
N ASP A 259 -18.66 76.10 27.21
CA ASP A 259 -18.19 76.52 28.55
C ASP A 259 -19.10 76.52 29.81
N ALA A 260 -18.64 75.80 30.86
CA ALA A 260 -18.00 76.38 32.07
C ALA A 260 -18.29 75.65 33.43
N VAL A 261 -17.22 75.43 34.22
CA VAL A 261 -17.09 75.59 35.71
C VAL A 261 -17.42 74.43 36.71
N ILE A 262 -16.33 73.84 37.25
CA ILE A 262 -15.94 73.55 38.67
C ILE A 262 -16.70 72.53 39.57
N ALA A 263 -15.87 71.81 40.36
CA ALA A 263 -16.03 71.17 41.69
C ALA A 263 -16.19 69.64 41.66
N ASP A 264 -15.16 68.85 42.00
CA ASP A 264 -14.64 68.56 43.35
C ASP A 264 -15.47 67.50 44.10
N GLN A 265 -14.92 66.29 44.22
CA GLN A 265 -14.65 65.67 45.53
C GLN A 265 -13.87 64.36 45.41
N ALA A 266 -13.03 64.20 46.43
CA ALA A 266 -11.92 63.29 46.56
C ALA A 266 -12.26 61.97 47.28
N HIS A 267 -11.21 61.14 47.39
CA HIS A 267 -10.95 60.13 48.42
C HIS A 267 -11.65 58.76 48.30
N LEU A 268 -10.87 57.70 48.03
CA LEU A 268 -10.10 56.99 49.07
C LEU A 268 -9.12 55.97 48.48
N GLN A 269 -7.88 56.04 48.96
CA GLN A 269 -6.78 55.07 48.82
C GLN A 269 -7.10 53.77 49.56
N THR A 270 -6.40 52.67 49.22
CA THR A 270 -5.48 51.96 50.16
C THR A 270 -4.64 50.93 49.41
N SER A 271 -3.34 51.02 49.63
CA SER A 271 -2.21 50.17 49.21
C SER A 271 -2.16 48.88 50.04
N ALA A 272 -1.72 47.72 49.58
CA ALA A 272 -0.33 47.24 49.46
C ALA A 272 -0.32 45.76 49.92
N VAL A 273 0.58 44.93 49.36
CA VAL A 273 1.58 44.13 50.09
C VAL A 273 2.27 43.18 49.10
N LEU A 274 3.60 43.27 49.09
CA LEU A 274 4.58 42.41 48.43
C LEU A 274 4.80 41.12 49.23
N HIS A 275 5.06 40.00 48.57
CA HIS A 275 6.13 39.09 49.00
C HIS A 275 6.70 38.29 47.82
N GLU A 276 8.01 38.27 47.83
CA GLU A 276 8.99 37.68 46.93
C GLU A 276 9.21 36.18 47.27
N THR A 277 9.55 35.34 46.29
CA THR A 277 10.65 34.34 46.38
C THR A 277 10.80 33.51 45.10
N GLN A 278 11.99 33.67 44.49
CA GLN A 278 12.91 32.67 43.95
C GLN A 278 12.55 31.78 42.73
N ALA A 279 13.33 32.01 41.66
CA ALA A 279 13.71 31.09 40.57
C ALA A 279 14.75 30.03 41.08
N PRO A 280 15.32 29.07 40.31
CA PRO A 280 15.70 29.17 38.88
C PRO A 280 15.62 27.89 38.01
N ASP A 281 15.90 28.08 36.70
CA ASP A 281 16.59 27.23 35.70
C ASP A 281 16.34 25.69 35.69
N THR A 282 16.15 25.00 34.57
CA THR A 282 17.02 24.95 33.38
C THR A 282 16.31 24.12 32.27
N PRO A 283 16.74 24.19 30.99
CA PRO A 283 16.01 23.69 29.83
C PRO A 283 16.60 22.40 29.20
N GLY A 284 15.78 21.79 28.33
CA GLY A 284 16.17 21.28 27.00
C GLY A 284 17.23 20.18 26.92
N GLU A 285 16.78 18.92 26.92
CA GLU A 285 17.60 17.76 26.58
C GLU A 285 17.56 17.53 25.06
N VAL A 286 18.71 17.71 24.40
CA VAL A 286 18.95 17.41 22.98
C VAL A 286 19.75 16.12 22.92
N GLU A 287 19.14 15.04 22.41
CA GLU A 287 19.80 13.75 22.18
C GLU A 287 20.92 13.88 21.14
N LYS A 288 22.11 13.36 21.48
CA LYS A 288 23.22 13.12 20.56
C LYS A 288 23.35 11.63 20.25
N PRO A 289 23.76 11.25 19.03
CA PRO A 289 23.87 9.85 18.61
C PRO A 289 25.14 9.19 19.17
N VAL A 290 25.00 7.96 19.65
CA VAL A 290 26.08 7.10 20.15
C VAL A 290 26.83 6.47 18.97
N VAL A 291 28.10 6.83 18.84
CA VAL A 291 29.08 6.18 17.95
C VAL A 291 29.58 4.90 18.64
N ARG A 292 29.32 3.73 18.04
CA ARG A 292 29.89 2.44 18.45
C ARG A 292 31.29 2.27 17.87
N ALA A 293 32.26 1.97 18.74
CA ALA A 293 33.63 1.65 18.39
C ALA A 293 33.77 0.26 17.74
N PRO A 294 34.76 0.05 16.85
CA PRO A 294 35.00 -1.24 16.20
C PRO A 294 35.71 -2.24 17.14
N GLN A 295 35.20 -3.47 17.20
CA GLN A 295 35.84 -4.60 17.87
C GLN A 295 37.01 -5.14 17.03
N LYS A 296 38.10 -5.49 17.72
CA LYS A 296 39.34 -6.06 17.16
C LYS A 296 39.12 -7.47 16.59
N PRO A 297 39.98 -7.93 15.66
CA PRO A 297 39.94 -9.28 15.11
C PRO A 297 40.33 -10.33 16.15
N PHE A 298 39.62 -11.45 16.12
CA PHE A 298 39.85 -12.67 16.88
C PHE A 298 41.08 -13.40 16.29
N GLU A 299 42.06 -13.71 17.13
CA GLU A 299 43.27 -14.46 16.77
C GLU A 299 42.92 -15.93 16.49
N GLU A 300 43.50 -16.47 15.42
CA GLU A 300 43.43 -17.88 15.02
C GLU A 300 44.31 -18.71 15.98
N GLU A 301 43.72 -19.66 16.72
CA GLU A 301 44.49 -20.74 17.32
C GLU A 301 44.67 -21.86 16.29
N GLU A 302 45.90 -21.97 15.77
CA GLU A 302 46.41 -23.18 15.11
C GLU A 302 46.44 -24.33 16.13
N SER A 303 45.56 -25.31 15.97
CA SER A 303 45.74 -26.64 16.57
C SER A 303 46.37 -27.56 15.52
N SER A 304 47.67 -27.75 15.63
CA SER A 304 48.44 -28.79 14.95
C SER A 304 48.19 -30.15 15.63
N ASP A 305 47.41 -31.02 14.99
CA ASP A 305 47.43 -32.45 15.33
C ASP A 305 48.39 -33.17 14.37
N ASP A 306 49.61 -33.36 14.86
CA ASP A 306 50.51 -34.42 14.45
C ASP A 306 49.92 -35.75 14.92
N ASP A 307 49.59 -36.66 14.00
CA ASP A 307 49.50 -38.08 14.36
C ASP A 307 50.28 -38.92 13.33
N SER A 308 51.52 -39.20 13.72
CA SER A 308 52.40 -40.17 13.09
C SER A 308 52.36 -41.46 13.90
N SER A 309 52.01 -42.55 13.20
CA SER A 309 52.53 -43.91 13.40
C SER A 309 52.24 -44.62 14.73
N SER A 310 51.36 -45.62 14.67
CA SER A 310 51.73 -47.07 14.76
C SER A 310 50.51 -47.97 14.58
#